data_AF-A0A1B6EWM0-F1
#
_entry.id   AF-A0A1B6EWM0-F1
#
_cell.length_a   1.000
_cell.length_b   1.000
_cell.length_c   1.000
_cell.angle_alpha   90.00
_cell.angle_beta   90.00
_cell.angle_gamma   90.00
#
_symmetry.space_group_name_H-M   'P 1'
#
loop_
_entity.id
_entity.type
_entity.pdbx_description
1 polymer ?
#
loop_
_entity_poly.entity_id
_entity_poly.type
_entity_poly.pdbx_seq_one_letter_code
_entity_poly.pdbx_strand_id
1 'polypeptide(L)'
;QQCPISVVPVSDAQVKTLRDSRMQLAVDLLRSVVSQDPTQNVFLSPYSIFSAFQLLFFASSGRSEEIVRKLLHIPDNLTKDEIVGIYALEREQNERNRITENEYTLDSANRIYIQQDMSIR
;
A
#
# COMPACT_ATOMS: atom_id res chain seq x y z
N GLN A 1 21.52 -11.67 -9.27
CA GLN A 1 21.30 -11.44 -7.82
C GLN A 1 19.81 -11.64 -7.55
N GLN A 2 19.45 -12.29 -6.44
CA GLN A 2 18.07 -12.68 -6.13
C GLN A 2 17.29 -11.47 -5.56
N CYS A 3 16.02 -11.29 -5.93
CA CYS A 3 15.15 -10.29 -5.31
C CYS A 3 15.07 -10.56 -3.79
N PRO A 4 15.30 -9.56 -2.91
CA PRO A 4 15.40 -9.79 -1.47
C PRO A 4 14.04 -9.99 -0.78
N ILE A 5 12.95 -9.98 -1.53
CA ILE A 5 11.58 -10.18 -1.04
C ILE A 5 10.94 -11.40 -1.68
N SER A 6 10.19 -12.16 -0.89
CA SER A 6 9.51 -13.39 -1.32
C SER A 6 8.02 -13.35 -0.99
N VAL A 7 7.20 -13.89 -1.89
CA VAL A 7 5.77 -14.10 -1.63
C VAL A 7 5.64 -15.30 -0.68
N VAL A 8 5.06 -15.07 0.50
CA VAL A 8 4.81 -16.12 1.51
C VAL A 8 3.31 -16.28 1.77
N PRO A 9 2.85 -17.46 2.20
CA PRO A 9 1.48 -17.63 2.70
C PRO A 9 1.22 -16.71 3.90
N VAL A 10 0.00 -16.17 4.00
CA VAL A 10 -0.39 -15.24 5.06
C VAL A 10 -1.72 -15.67 5.69
N SER A 11 -1.88 -15.34 6.97
CA SER A 11 -3.07 -15.60 7.77
C SER A 11 -4.04 -14.42 7.74
N ASP A 12 -5.31 -14.68 8.06
CA ASP A 12 -6.34 -13.65 8.18
C ASP A 12 -5.99 -12.58 9.24
N ALA A 13 -5.27 -12.97 10.30
CA ALA A 13 -4.81 -12.04 11.32
C ALA A 13 -3.79 -11.03 10.76
N GLN A 14 -2.85 -11.47 9.91
CA GLN A 14 -1.90 -10.59 9.24
C GLN A 14 -2.58 -9.68 8.21
N VAL A 15 -3.52 -10.23 7.43
CA VAL A 15 -4.35 -9.45 6.49
C VAL A 15 -5.15 -8.38 7.23
N LYS A 16 -5.78 -8.73 8.36
CA LYS A 16 -6.50 -7.79 9.22
C LYS A 16 -5.57 -6.70 9.75
N THR A 17 -4.39 -7.08 10.22
CA THR A 17 -3.39 -6.13 10.75
C THR A 17 -3.03 -5.08 9.69
N LEU A 18 -2.74 -5.46 8.45
CA LEU A 18 -2.44 -4.51 7.37
C LEU A 18 -3.67 -3.65 7.00
N ARG A 19 -4.88 -4.21 7.09
CA ARG A 19 -6.12 -3.45 6.89
C ARG A 19 -6.30 -2.37 7.96
N ASP A 20 -5.98 -2.66 9.21
CA ASP A 20 -6.01 -1.68 10.30
C ASP A 20 -4.98 -0.56 10.07
N SER A 21 -3.79 -0.87 9.56
CA SER A 21 -2.77 0.12 9.14
C SER A 21 -3.29 1.06 8.04
N ARG A 22 -3.97 0.52 7.02
CA ARG A 22 -4.59 1.31 5.95
C ARG A 22 -5.65 2.29 6.47
N MET A 23 -6.46 1.84 7.43
CA MET A 23 -7.46 2.70 8.08
C MET A 23 -6.80 3.84 8.85
N GLN A 24 -5.72 3.57 9.59
CA GLN A 24 -4.97 4.61 10.30
C GLN A 24 -4.40 5.66 9.34
N LEU A 25 -3.76 5.24 8.24
CA LEU A 25 -3.28 6.18 7.22
C LEU A 25 -4.44 7.00 6.64
N ALA A 26 -5.58 6.38 6.35
CA ALA A 26 -6.74 7.08 5.82
C ALA A 26 -7.25 8.19 6.75
N VAL A 27 -7.31 7.91 8.05
CA VAL A 27 -7.68 8.89 9.08
C VAL A 27 -6.66 10.03 9.15
N ASP A 28 -5.37 9.71 9.12
CA ASP A 28 -4.31 10.72 9.15
C ASP A 28 -4.31 11.62 7.91
N LEU A 29 -4.49 11.04 6.73
CA LEU A 29 -4.63 11.79 5.47
C LEU A 29 -5.84 12.73 5.54
N LEU A 30 -6.99 12.23 5.99
CA LEU A 30 -8.20 13.04 6.10
C LEU A 30 -7.98 14.21 7.06
N ARG A 31 -7.44 13.95 8.26
CA ARG A 31 -7.12 15.00 9.25
C ARG A 31 -6.14 16.03 8.69
N SER A 32 -5.11 15.56 7.97
CA SER A 32 -4.08 16.41 7.39
C SER A 32 -4.60 17.30 6.26
N VAL A 33 -5.53 16.81 5.45
CA VAL A 33 -6.14 17.60 4.36
C VAL A 33 -7.16 18.60 4.93
N VAL A 34 -8.06 18.14 5.81
CA VAL A 34 -9.09 19.00 6.43
C VAL A 34 -8.47 20.13 7.26
N SER A 35 -7.33 19.90 7.91
CA SER A 35 -6.67 20.96 8.70
C SER A 35 -6.04 22.07 7.85
N GLN A 36 -5.80 21.83 6.56
CA GLN A 36 -5.24 22.83 5.65
C GLN A 36 -6.32 23.79 5.12
N ASP A 37 -7.51 23.27 4.81
CA ASP A 37 -8.66 24.09 4.44
C ASP A 37 -9.97 23.44 4.95
N PRO A 38 -10.43 23.82 6.15
CA PRO A 38 -11.57 23.17 6.79
C PRO A 38 -12.92 23.50 6.14
N THR A 39 -12.94 24.42 5.18
CA THR A 39 -14.18 24.90 4.54
C THR A 39 -14.45 24.27 3.18
N GLN A 40 -13.45 23.61 2.59
CA GLN A 40 -13.55 23.02 1.27
C GLN A 40 -13.97 21.55 1.32
N ASN A 41 -14.53 21.09 0.21
CA ASN A 41 -14.80 19.67 0.02
C ASN A 41 -13.49 18.88 -0.02
N VAL A 42 -13.51 17.68 0.54
CA VAL A 42 -12.37 16.78 0.57
C VAL A 42 -12.68 15.53 -0.25
N PHE A 43 -11.88 15.29 -1.28
CA PHE A 43 -11.96 14.09 -2.11
C PHE A 43 -10.56 13.48 -2.27
N LEU A 44 -10.36 12.29 -1.71
CA LEU A 44 -9.12 11.53 -1.83
C LEU A 44 -9.40 10.02 -1.87
N SER A 45 -8.44 9.26 -2.40
CA SER A 45 -8.43 7.80 -2.30
C SER A 45 -7.26 7.37 -1.41
N PRO A 46 -7.49 7.16 -0.10
CA PRO A 46 -6.47 6.62 0.79
C PRO A 46 -5.92 5.28 0.30
N TYR A 47 -6.76 4.45 -0.33
CA TYR A 47 -6.37 3.18 -0.92
C TYR A 47 -5.29 3.35 -2.00
N SER A 48 -5.48 4.30 -2.93
CA SER A 48 -4.51 4.56 -4.00
C SER A 48 -3.19 5.10 -3.43
N ILE A 49 -3.26 6.03 -2.47
CA ILE A 49 -2.07 6.58 -1.80
C ILE A 49 -1.30 5.47 -1.07
N PHE A 50 -2.00 4.66 -0.26
CA PHE A 50 -1.39 3.54 0.44
C PHE A 50 -0.72 2.59 -0.56
N SER A 51 -1.41 2.23 -1.65
CA SER A 51 -0.91 1.30 -2.66
C SER A 51 0.36 1.82 -3.35
N ALA A 52 0.42 3.11 -3.69
CA ALA A 52 1.62 3.73 -4.26
C ALA A 52 2.81 3.69 -3.29
N PHE A 53 2.59 4.07 -2.03
CA PHE A 53 3.63 4.02 -1.00
C PHE A 53 4.01 2.59 -0.58
N GLN A 54 3.09 1.63 -0.70
CA GLN A 54 3.38 0.21 -0.48
C GLN A 54 4.37 -0.33 -1.53
N LEU A 55 4.25 0.09 -2.81
CA LEU A 55 5.26 -0.24 -3.83
C LEU A 55 6.61 0.41 -3.52
N LEU A 56 6.61 1.66 -3.04
CA LEU A 56 7.84 2.32 -2.59
C LEU A 56 8.45 1.60 -1.38
N PHE A 57 7.62 1.12 -0.44
CA PHE A 57 8.07 0.34 0.71
C PHE A 57 8.83 -0.91 0.26
N PHE A 58 8.32 -1.64 -0.74
CA PHE A 58 8.98 -2.81 -1.31
C PHE A 58 10.35 -2.47 -1.92
N ALA A 59 10.45 -1.33 -2.61
CA ALA A 59 11.69 -0.87 -3.24
C ALA A 59 12.69 -0.20 -2.27
N SER A 60 12.24 0.20 -1.08
CA SER A 60 13.05 0.89 -0.07
C SER A 60 13.84 -0.08 0.82
N SER A 61 14.90 0.42 1.45
CA SER A 61 15.67 -0.31 2.47
C SER A 61 16.24 0.64 3.52
N GLY A 62 16.71 0.08 4.66
CA GLY A 62 17.32 0.85 5.75
C GLY A 62 16.43 1.98 6.26
N ARG A 63 17.01 3.17 6.43
CA ARG A 63 16.29 4.35 6.95
C ARG A 63 15.07 4.75 6.11
N SER A 64 15.15 4.63 4.78
CA SER A 64 14.02 4.96 3.91
C SER A 64 12.85 3.99 4.13
N GLU A 65 13.15 2.71 4.32
CA GLU A 65 12.14 1.71 4.65
C GLU A 65 11.47 2.01 5.99
N GLU A 66 12.24 2.38 7.01
CA GLU A 66 11.69 2.74 8.34
C GLU A 66 10.73 3.94 8.25
N ILE A 67 11.06 4.95 7.44
CA ILE A 67 10.21 6.13 7.25
C ILE A 67 8.90 5.74 6.58
N VAL A 68 8.97 4.96 5.49
CA VAL A 68 7.76 4.54 4.75
C VAL A 68 6.92 3.57 5.60
N ARG A 69 7.54 2.67 6.36
CA ARG A 69 6.86 1.77 7.31
C ARG A 69 6.03 2.55 8.33
N LYS A 70 6.62 3.60 8.91
CA LYS A 70 5.94 4.48 9.88
C LYS A 70 4.79 5.25 9.23
N LEU A 71 4.99 5.83 8.05
CA LEU A 71 3.93 6.51 7.31
C LEU A 71 2.74 5.57 7.06
N LEU A 72 3.02 4.33 6.67
CA LEU A 72 1.99 3.34 6.36
C LEU A 72 1.38 2.67 7.61
N HIS A 73 1.79 3.07 8.83
CA HIS A 73 1.35 2.44 10.10
C HIS A 73 1.55 0.93 10.14
N ILE A 74 2.56 0.41 9.44
CA ILE A 74 2.83 -1.02 9.39
C ILE A 74 3.58 -1.42 10.67
N PRO A 75 3.03 -2.32 11.50
CA PRO A 75 3.67 -2.70 12.75
C PRO A 75 4.92 -3.55 12.52
N ASP A 76 5.86 -3.51 13.47
CA ASP A 76 7.15 -4.20 13.35
C ASP A 76 7.04 -5.73 13.35
N ASN A 77 5.92 -6.27 13.85
CA ASN A 77 5.62 -7.70 13.80
C ASN A 77 5.13 -8.18 12.42
N LEU A 78 4.97 -7.28 11.44
CA LEU A 78 4.66 -7.62 10.07
C LEU A 78 5.90 -7.39 9.18
N THR A 79 6.48 -8.49 8.73
CA THR A 79 7.66 -8.53 7.87
C THR A 79 7.33 -8.06 6.45
N LYS A 80 8.37 -7.66 5.71
CA LYS A 80 8.20 -7.22 4.32
C LYS A 80 7.68 -8.35 3.42
N ASP A 81 8.13 -9.58 3.63
CA ASP A 81 7.66 -10.77 2.89
C ASP A 81 6.18 -11.04 3.12
N GLU A 82 5.69 -10.94 4.36
CA GLU A 82 4.26 -11.09 4.66
C GLU A 82 3.42 -10.02 3.97
N ILE A 83 3.91 -8.77 3.91
CA ILE A 83 3.19 -7.68 3.22
C ILE A 83 3.15 -7.92 1.70
N VAL A 84 4.22 -8.47 1.13
CA VAL A 84 4.25 -8.90 -0.27
C VAL A 84 3.29 -10.08 -0.51
N GLY A 85 3.21 -11.02 0.45
CA GLY A 85 2.23 -12.10 0.46
C GLY A 85 0.78 -11.61 0.45
N ILE A 86 0.44 -10.66 1.33
CA ILE A 86 -0.88 -10.02 1.37
C ILE A 86 -1.17 -9.30 0.04
N TYR A 87 -0.20 -8.55 -0.49
CA TYR A 87 -0.34 -7.86 -1.77
C TYR A 87 -0.63 -8.84 -2.92
N ALA A 88 0.09 -9.96 -2.99
CA ALA A 88 -0.13 -10.99 -4.02
C ALA A 88 -1.52 -11.62 -3.90
N LEU A 89 -1.95 -11.96 -2.67
CA LEU A 89 -3.27 -12.50 -2.38
C LEU A 89 -4.39 -11.54 -2.82
N GLU A 90 -4.27 -10.26 -2.48
CA GLU A 90 -5.26 -9.24 -2.83
C GLU A 90 -5.34 -9.01 -4.35
N ARG A 91 -4.20 -9.07 -5.06
CA ARG A 91 -4.21 -8.99 -6.53
C ARG A 91 -4.95 -10.17 -7.14
N GLU A 92 -4.68 -11.39 -6.69
CA GLU A 92 -5.39 -12.58 -7.17
C GLU A 92 -6.90 -12.49 -6.91
N GLN A 93 -7.30 -12.00 -5.74
CA GLN A 93 -8.71 -11.76 -5.41
C GLN A 93 -9.34 -10.70 -6.30
N ASN A 94 -8.65 -9.58 -6.54
CA ASN A 94 -9.16 -8.51 -7.39
C ASN A 94 -9.33 -8.95 -8.86
N GLU A 95 -8.39 -9.74 -9.40
CA GLU A 95 -8.53 -10.30 -10.75
C GLU A 95 -9.71 -11.27 -10.84
N ARG A 96 -9.94 -12.11 -9.82
CA ARG A 96 -11.14 -12.96 -9.76
C ARG A 96 -12.43 -12.14 -9.71
N ASN A 97 -12.46 -11.10 -8.88
CA ASN A 97 -13.63 -10.25 -8.71
C ASN A 97 -13.96 -9.48 -9.99
N ARG A 98 -12.97 -9.10 -10.81
CA ARG A 98 -13.22 -8.43 -12.10
C ARG A 98 -13.98 -9.28 -13.12
N ILE A 99 -13.90 -10.60 -13.00
CA ILE A 99 -14.56 -11.55 -13.92
C ILE A 99 -16.03 -11.77 -13.53
N THR A 100 -16.40 -11.51 -12.28
CA THR A 100 -17.78 -11.57 -11.78
C THR A 100 -18.48 -10.23 -11.96
N GLU A 101 -19.79 -10.21 -12.24
CA GLU A 101 -20.58 -8.97 -12.26
C GLU A 101 -20.48 -8.26 -10.90
N ASN A 102 -19.82 -7.10 -10.86
CA ASN A 102 -19.76 -6.23 -9.69
C ASN A 102 -20.75 -5.08 -9.85
N GLU A 103 -21.37 -4.69 -8.74
CA GLU A 103 -22.30 -3.54 -8.68
C GLU A 103 -21.59 -2.17 -8.77
N TYR A 104 -20.26 -2.15 -8.76
CA TYR A 104 -19.47 -0.93 -8.86
C TYR A 104 -18.14 -1.15 -9.61
N THR A 105 -17.60 -0.06 -10.16
CA THR A 105 -16.27 -0.04 -10.79
C THR A 105 -15.32 0.76 -9.92
N LEU A 106 -14.19 0.14 -9.53
CA LEU A 106 -13.09 0.81 -8.84
C LEU A 106 -11.79 0.47 -9.56
N ASP A 107 -11.20 1.47 -10.22
CA ASP A 107 -9.90 1.36 -10.86
C ASP A 107 -8.85 2.17 -10.13
N SER A 108 -7.67 1.59 -9.97
CA SER A 108 -6.51 2.21 -9.33
C SER A 108 -5.26 1.88 -10.12
N ALA A 109 -4.40 2.87 -10.32
CA ALA A 109 -3.14 2.73 -11.02
C ALA A 109 -2.00 3.30 -10.17
N ASN A 110 -0.93 2.52 -10.03
CA ASN A 110 0.28 2.94 -9.32
C ASN A 110 1.45 2.95 -10.30
N ARG A 111 2.23 4.03 -10.31
CA ARG A 111 3.40 4.16 -11.18
C ARG A 111 4.52 4.90 -10.45
N ILE A 112 5.73 4.36 -10.53
CA ILE A 112 6.96 5.01 -10.06
C ILE A 112 7.71 5.47 -11.31
N TYR A 113 8.04 6.76 -11.37
CA TYR A 113 8.88 7.34 -12.43
C TYR A 113 10.29 7.54 -11.89
N ILE A 114 11.30 7.21 -12.70
CA ILE A 114 12.71 7.32 -12.33
C ILE A 114 13.47 8.15 -13.38
N GLN A 115 14.64 8.66 -12.99
CA GLN A 115 15.53 9.34 -13.92
C GLN A 115 16.05 8.37 -14.99
N GLN A 116 16.14 8.83 -16.24
CA GLN A 116 16.38 7.96 -17.40
C GLN A 116 17.73 7.25 -17.38
N ASP A 117 18.74 7.84 -16.77
CA ASP A 117 20.11 7.34 -16.61
C ASP A 117 20.31 6.53 -15.31
N MET A 118 19.25 6.32 -14.52
CA MET A 118 19.31 5.54 -13.29
C MET A 118 19.10 4.06 -13.58
N SER A 119 20.09 3.23 -13.24
CA SER A 119 19.96 1.78 -13.33
C SER A 119 19.00 1.23 -12.28
N ILE A 120 17.95 0.52 -12.70
CA ILE A 120 17.07 -0.26 -11.81
C ILE A 120 17.75 -1.58 -11.46
N ARG A 121 17.61 -2.01 -10.21
CA ARG A 121 18.13 -3.29 -9.70
C ARG A 121 17.00 -4.28 -9.47
#